data_AF-A0A5Q4GY97-F1
#
_entry.id   AF-A0A5Q4GY97-F1
#
_cell.length_a   1.000
_cell.length_b   1.000
_cell.length_c   1.000
_cell.angle_alpha   90.00
_cell.angle_beta   90.00
_cell.angle_gamma   90.00
#
_symmetry.space_group_name_H-M   'P 1'
#
loop_
_entity.id
_entity.type
_entity.pdbx_description
1 polymer ?
#
loop_
_entity_poly.entity_id
_entity_poly.type
_entity_poly.pdbx_seq_one_letter_code
_entity_poly.pdbx_strand_id
1 'polypeptide(L)'
;MSTLPVRDQATHLDLQECSSIFCVPKAPVIDLLAAEIPHIQPHRAAPRRLWDKSLDLALSLNGIPVATAELKNPLTGQTVGHARRQYMTDRDPRDKIFQFKQRALVHFAVDPDQVSMTTRLNGKSTRFLPFNQGDHHGAGNPPSARG
;
A
#
# COMPACT_ATOMS: atom_id res chain seq x y z
N MET A 1 -29.87 -55.09 -23.14
CA MET A 1 -29.53 -55.22 -21.72
C MET A 1 -28.69 -54.03 -21.32
N SER A 2 -29.12 -53.34 -20.28
CA SER A 2 -28.50 -52.13 -19.72
C SER A 2 -27.21 -52.46 -18.98
N THR A 3 -26.28 -51.51 -18.99
CA THR A 3 -25.61 -51.03 -17.77
C THR A 3 -25.21 -49.57 -17.97
N LEU A 4 -25.60 -48.76 -16.99
CA LEU A 4 -25.39 -47.31 -16.83
C LEU A 4 -23.90 -46.98 -16.53
N PRO A 5 -23.48 -45.70 -16.67
CA PRO A 5 -22.07 -45.32 -16.73
C PRO A 5 -21.40 -45.28 -15.35
N VAL A 6 -20.15 -45.76 -15.30
CA VAL A 6 -19.24 -45.54 -14.15
C VAL A 6 -18.67 -44.13 -14.25
N ARG A 7 -18.95 -43.33 -13.22
CA ARG A 7 -18.42 -41.99 -12.96
C ARG A 7 -16.90 -42.05 -12.81
N ASP A 8 -16.17 -41.46 -13.76
CA ASP A 8 -14.80 -41.04 -13.53
C ASP A 8 -14.82 -39.67 -12.87
N GLN A 9 -14.60 -39.65 -11.55
CA GLN A 9 -14.33 -38.44 -10.78
C GLN A 9 -12.83 -38.13 -10.87
N ALA A 10 -12.46 -37.27 -11.80
CA ALA A 10 -11.29 -36.40 -11.69
C ALA A 10 -11.53 -35.19 -12.61
N THR A 11 -12.41 -34.32 -12.11
CA THR A 11 -12.48 -32.87 -12.35
C THR A 11 -11.40 -32.34 -13.29
N HIS A 12 -11.78 -32.09 -14.55
CA HIS A 12 -11.99 -30.74 -15.05
C HIS A 12 -10.80 -29.83 -14.73
N LEU A 13 -9.95 -29.64 -15.74
CA LEU A 13 -8.89 -28.64 -15.75
C LEU A 13 -9.57 -27.25 -15.70
N ASP A 14 -9.96 -26.84 -14.49
CA ASP A 14 -10.63 -25.59 -14.24
C ASP A 14 -9.58 -24.48 -14.18
N LEU A 15 -9.21 -23.99 -15.36
CA LEU A 15 -8.38 -22.80 -15.56
C LEU A 15 -9.14 -21.50 -15.20
N GLN A 16 -10.24 -21.56 -14.44
CA GLN A 16 -11.02 -20.39 -14.05
C GLN A 16 -10.90 -19.93 -12.58
N GLU A 17 -9.98 -20.47 -11.78
CA GLU A 17 -9.58 -19.81 -10.52
C GLU A 17 -8.15 -19.24 -10.53
N CYS A 18 -7.61 -18.99 -11.73
CA CYS A 18 -6.62 -17.92 -11.88
C CYS A 18 -7.34 -16.56 -11.90
N SER A 19 -7.98 -16.20 -10.78
CA SER A 19 -8.30 -14.80 -10.53
C SER A 19 -6.97 -14.09 -10.35
N SER A 20 -6.55 -13.44 -11.42
CA SER A 20 -5.28 -12.76 -11.61
C SER A 20 -5.01 -11.73 -10.51
N ILE A 21 -4.42 -12.18 -9.40
CA ILE A 21 -3.56 -11.42 -8.52
C ILE A 21 -2.22 -12.16 -8.51
N PHE A 22 -1.37 -11.68 -9.42
CA PHE A 22 0.08 -11.79 -9.44
C PHE A 22 0.70 -13.01 -8.72
N CYS A 23 1.02 -14.02 -9.53
CA CYS A 23 2.17 -14.87 -9.28
C CYS A 23 3.42 -13.98 -9.36
N VAL A 24 3.84 -13.38 -8.24
CA VAL A 24 5.18 -12.77 -8.14
C VAL A 24 6.16 -13.94 -8.15
N PRO A 25 7.05 -14.08 -9.16
CA PRO A 25 8.08 -15.10 -9.12
C PRO A 25 8.87 -14.93 -7.82
N LYS A 26 9.00 -16.03 -7.05
CA LYS A 26 9.76 -16.08 -5.80
C LYS A 26 11.14 -15.40 -5.94
N ALA A 27 11.42 -14.50 -4.99
CA ALA A 27 12.70 -13.84 -4.62
C ALA A 27 13.09 -12.59 -5.45
N PRO A 28 13.51 -11.46 -4.80
CA PRO A 28 14.43 -11.37 -3.65
C PRO A 28 13.83 -10.73 -2.38
N VAL A 29 14.63 -10.63 -1.31
CA VAL A 29 14.35 -10.31 0.12
C VAL A 29 13.40 -9.12 0.41
N ILE A 30 13.16 -8.22 -0.54
CA ILE A 30 12.32 -7.02 -0.40
C ILE A 30 11.27 -7.03 -1.52
N ASP A 31 9.99 -7.13 -1.15
CA ASP A 31 8.87 -7.05 -2.06
C ASP A 31 8.23 -5.65 -1.97
N LEU A 32 8.19 -4.92 -3.08
CA LEU A 32 7.40 -3.69 -3.18
C LEU A 32 6.00 -4.05 -3.64
N LEU A 33 5.02 -3.97 -2.74
CA LEU A 33 3.63 -4.09 -3.10
C LEU A 33 3.05 -2.68 -3.25
N ALA A 34 2.90 -2.21 -4.48
CA ALA A 34 1.99 -1.11 -4.74
C ALA A 34 0.58 -1.66 -4.51
N ALA A 35 -0.13 -1.15 -3.50
CA ALA A 35 -1.57 -1.38 -3.45
C ALA A 35 -2.18 -0.44 -4.50
N GLU A 36 -3.06 -0.98 -5.34
CA GLU A 36 -3.38 -0.42 -6.65
C GLU A 36 -3.77 1.07 -6.58
N ILE A 37 -2.89 1.93 -7.12
CA ILE A 37 -3.29 3.17 -7.77
C ILE A 37 -3.66 2.75 -9.19
N PRO A 38 -4.95 2.74 -9.57
CA PRO A 38 -5.30 2.42 -10.93
C PRO A 38 -4.84 3.59 -11.79
N HIS A 39 -3.80 3.33 -12.59
CA HIS A 39 -3.68 4.00 -13.87
C HIS A 39 -5.04 3.89 -14.56
N ILE A 40 -5.59 5.03 -14.97
CA ILE A 40 -6.90 5.16 -15.62
C ILE A 40 -7.09 4.03 -16.65
N GLN A 41 -7.85 2.99 -16.29
CA GLN A 41 -8.37 1.97 -17.20
C GLN A 41 -9.87 1.81 -16.90
N PRO A 42 -10.76 2.42 -17.72
CA PRO A 42 -12.17 2.48 -17.43
C PRO A 42 -12.88 1.25 -18.00
N HIS A 43 -12.69 0.06 -17.43
CA HIS A 43 -13.42 -1.13 -17.91
C HIS A 43 -14.18 -1.93 -16.85
N ARG A 44 -14.10 -1.57 -15.56
CA ARG A 44 -15.10 -2.04 -14.58
C ARG A 44 -15.14 -1.09 -13.38
N ALA A 45 -16.18 -0.25 -13.35
CA ALA A 45 -16.41 0.69 -12.26
C ALA A 45 -16.82 -0.06 -10.98
N ALA A 46 -15.86 -0.51 -10.17
CA ALA A 46 -16.14 -0.75 -8.76
C ALA A 46 -16.64 0.57 -8.13
N PRO A 47 -17.58 0.53 -7.16
CA PRO A 47 -18.12 1.74 -6.56
C PRO A 47 -16.99 2.60 -5.96
N ARG A 48 -16.97 3.91 -6.25
CA ARG A 48 -15.90 4.87 -5.88
C ARG A 48 -15.42 4.75 -4.42
N ARG A 49 -16.26 4.29 -3.50
CA ARG A 49 -15.94 4.10 -2.08
C ARG A 49 -14.94 2.98 -1.76
N LEU A 50 -14.70 2.02 -2.66
CA LEU A 50 -13.74 0.93 -2.43
C LEU A 50 -12.30 1.34 -2.72
N TRP A 51 -12.09 2.27 -3.65
CA TRP A 51 -10.78 2.73 -4.13
C TRP A 51 -10.18 3.81 -3.23
N ASP A 52 -11.03 4.59 -2.57
CA ASP A 52 -10.61 5.65 -1.62
C ASP A 52 -9.93 5.07 -0.35
N LYS A 53 -9.91 3.73 -0.24
CA LYS A 53 -9.30 2.98 0.84
C LYS A 53 -8.16 2.06 0.38
N SER A 54 -7.68 2.12 -0.87
CA SER A 54 -6.41 1.45 -1.20
C SER A 54 -5.25 2.28 -0.67
N LEU A 55 -4.25 1.62 -0.10
CA LEU A 55 -2.99 2.24 0.31
C LEU A 55 -2.11 2.38 -0.94
N ASP A 56 -1.35 3.46 -1.10
CA ASP A 56 -0.56 3.62 -2.34
C ASP A 56 0.64 2.67 -2.42
N LEU A 57 1.35 2.46 -1.30
CA LEU A 57 2.55 1.64 -1.25
C LEU A 57 2.71 0.87 0.06
N ALA A 58 3.12 -0.38 -0.04
CA ALA A 58 3.59 -1.20 1.07
C ALA A 58 4.95 -1.84 0.74
N LEU A 59 5.94 -1.59 1.60
CA LEU A 59 7.24 -2.26 1.56
C LEU A 59 7.15 -3.50 2.44
N SER A 60 7.48 -4.66 1.87
CA SER A 60 7.42 -5.94 2.56
C SER A 60 8.76 -6.66 2.56
N LEU A 61 9.01 -7.43 3.61
CA LEU A 61 10.12 -8.38 3.69
C LEU A 61 9.54 -9.78 3.74
N ASN A 62 9.81 -10.60 2.72
CA ASN A 62 9.25 -11.95 2.57
C ASN A 62 7.72 -11.98 2.74
N GLY A 63 7.00 -11.06 2.09
CA GLY A 63 5.54 -10.93 2.22
C GLY A 63 5.01 -10.36 3.55
N ILE A 64 5.87 -9.93 4.48
CA ILE A 64 5.46 -9.23 5.70
C ILE A 64 5.61 -7.72 5.49
N PRO A 65 4.53 -6.92 5.52
CA PRO A 65 4.63 -5.47 5.36
C PRO A 65 5.36 -4.85 6.56
N VAL A 66 6.42 -4.11 6.28
CA VAL A 66 7.27 -3.43 7.27
C VAL A 66 7.13 -1.91 7.22
N ALA A 67 6.71 -1.35 6.09
CA ALA A 67 6.43 0.08 5.97
C ALA A 67 5.29 0.34 4.97
N THR A 68 4.57 1.43 5.16
CA THR A 68 3.56 1.92 4.19
C THR A 68 3.88 3.34 3.75
N ALA A 69 3.43 3.73 2.57
CA ALA A 69 3.45 5.12 2.14
C ALA A 69 2.12 5.52 1.48
N GLU A 70 1.70 6.75 1.76
CA GLU A 70 0.65 7.47 1.04
C GLU A 70 1.32 8.57 0.23
N LEU A 71 1.07 8.59 -1.06
CA LEU A 71 1.71 9.46 -2.04
C LEU A 71 0.72 10.52 -2.50
N LYS A 72 1.15 11.79 -2.54
CA LYS A 72 0.34 12.91 -3.02
C LYS A 72 1.09 13.71 -4.07
N ASN A 73 0.32 14.43 -4.89
CA ASN A 73 0.84 15.27 -5.96
C ASN A 73 0.40 16.74 -5.75
N PRO A 74 1.32 17.65 -5.39
CA PRO A 74 1.02 19.06 -5.19
C PRO A 74 0.43 19.73 -6.43
N LEU A 75 0.75 19.24 -7.63
CA LEU A 75 0.20 19.75 -8.90
C LEU A 75 -1.32 19.56 -9.00
N THR A 76 -1.90 18.61 -8.25
CA THR A 76 -3.36 18.40 -8.16
C THR A 76 -3.95 18.96 -6.87
N GLY A 77 -3.20 19.80 -6.15
CA GLY A 77 -3.61 20.40 -4.88
C GLY A 77 -3.58 19.43 -3.70
N GLN A 78 -2.99 18.24 -3.85
CA GLN A 78 -2.83 17.26 -2.78
C GLN A 78 -1.40 17.31 -2.23
N THR A 79 -1.26 17.36 -0.91
CA THR A 79 0.02 17.58 -0.22
C THR A 79 0.24 16.55 0.88
N VAL A 80 1.41 16.54 1.52
CA VAL A 80 1.73 15.71 2.68
C VAL A 80 0.69 15.87 3.80
N GLY A 81 0.10 17.06 3.96
CA GLY A 81 -1.00 17.30 4.90
C GLY A 81 -2.27 16.50 4.58
N HIS A 82 -2.55 16.29 3.29
CA HIS A 82 -3.66 15.46 2.84
C HIS A 82 -3.42 13.98 3.13
N ALA A 83 -2.20 13.46 2.86
CA ALA A 83 -1.82 12.10 3.24
C ALA A 83 -1.89 11.87 4.75
N ARG A 84 -1.38 12.81 5.56
CA ARG A 84 -1.48 12.77 7.03
C ARG A 84 -2.93 12.70 7.49
N ARG A 85 -3.80 13.54 6.91
CA ARG A 85 -5.23 13.53 7.22
C ARG A 85 -5.86 12.19 6.87
N GLN A 86 -5.59 11.64 5.69
CA GLN A 86 -6.12 10.35 5.27
C GLN A 86 -5.74 9.22 6.24
N TYR A 87 -4.48 9.16 6.67
CA TYR A 87 -4.04 8.25 7.74
C TYR A 87 -4.79 8.44 9.07
N MET A 88 -5.16 9.68 9.42
CA MET A 88 -5.83 9.99 10.68
C MET A 88 -7.35 9.76 10.66
N THR A 89 -8.00 9.91 9.51
CA THR A 89 -9.46 9.95 9.41
C THR A 89 -10.06 8.79 8.65
N ASP A 90 -9.35 8.26 7.64
CA ASP A 90 -9.94 7.35 6.67
C ASP A 90 -9.40 5.91 6.85
N ARG A 91 -8.24 5.78 7.49
CA ARG A 91 -7.63 4.50 7.89
C ARG A 91 -8.10 4.06 9.26
N ASP A 92 -8.39 2.77 9.41
CA ASP A 92 -8.69 2.17 10.71
C ASP A 92 -7.38 1.62 11.33
N PRO A 93 -6.90 2.16 12.47
CA PRO A 93 -5.71 1.64 13.14
C PRO A 93 -5.82 0.16 13.56
N ARG A 94 -7.02 -0.42 13.55
CA ARG A 94 -7.29 -1.83 13.84
C ARG A 94 -7.08 -2.72 12.63
N ASP A 95 -6.90 -2.20 11.43
CA ASP A 95 -6.54 -3.01 10.28
C ASP A 95 -5.15 -3.63 10.49
N LYS A 96 -4.99 -4.92 10.16
CA LYS A 96 -3.78 -5.70 10.45
C LYS A 96 -2.49 -5.01 10.01
N ILE A 97 -2.50 -4.31 8.87
CA ILE A 97 -1.34 -3.61 8.32
C ILE A 97 -0.94 -2.37 9.15
N PHE A 98 -1.89 -1.74 9.86
CA PHE A 98 -1.68 -0.53 10.66
C PHE A 98 -1.57 -0.80 12.17
N GLN A 99 -1.79 -2.04 12.60
CA GLN A 99 -1.71 -2.41 14.01
C GLN A 99 -0.29 -2.21 14.55
N PHE A 100 -0.19 -1.39 15.59
CA PHE A 100 1.08 -1.00 16.20
C PHE A 100 1.91 -2.22 16.63
N LYS A 101 3.17 -2.25 16.21
CA LYS A 101 4.16 -3.31 16.51
C LYS A 101 3.82 -4.73 15.99
N GLN A 102 2.85 -4.87 15.08
CA GLN A 102 2.48 -6.19 14.54
C GLN A 102 2.87 -6.41 13.08
N ARG A 103 2.75 -5.36 12.26
CA ARG A 103 3.03 -5.40 10.82
C ARG A 103 3.89 -4.21 10.42
N ALA A 104 3.35 -3.24 9.68
CA ALA A 104 4.13 -2.09 9.26
C ALA A 104 4.54 -1.28 10.50
N LEU A 105 5.84 -1.02 10.61
CA LEU A 105 6.46 -0.34 11.73
C LEU A 105 6.48 1.18 11.55
N VAL A 106 6.38 1.63 10.30
CA VAL A 106 6.41 3.04 9.91
C VAL A 106 5.44 3.30 8.76
N HIS A 107 4.79 4.45 8.82
CA HIS A 107 3.86 4.94 7.82
C HIS A 107 4.33 6.30 7.34
N PHE A 108 4.62 6.42 6.05
CA PHE A 108 5.10 7.63 5.42
C PHE A 108 3.95 8.36 4.73
N ALA A 109 3.87 9.67 4.95
CA ALA A 109 3.10 10.61 4.14
C ALA A 109 4.11 11.34 3.26
N VAL A 110 3.93 11.27 1.94
CA VAL A 110 4.92 11.71 0.96
C VAL A 110 4.24 12.61 -0.08
N ASP A 111 4.88 13.74 -0.36
CA ASP A 111 4.75 14.44 -1.64
C ASP A 111 6.18 14.73 -2.18
N PRO A 112 6.34 15.26 -3.40
CA PRO A 112 7.66 15.57 -3.97
C PRO A 112 8.51 16.54 -3.14
N ASP A 113 7.88 17.37 -2.32
CA ASP A 113 8.56 18.44 -1.58
C ASP A 113 8.88 18.00 -0.14
N GLN A 114 8.05 17.15 0.47
CA GLN A 114 8.09 16.83 1.90
C GLN A 114 7.72 15.38 2.20
N VAL A 115 8.42 14.81 3.18
CA VAL A 115 8.08 13.53 3.80
C VAL A 115 7.88 13.70 5.31
N SER A 116 6.80 13.09 5.80
CA SER A 116 6.52 12.94 7.22
C SER A 116 6.30 11.48 7.54
N MET A 117 6.65 11.05 8.75
CA MET A 117 6.48 9.65 9.17
C MET A 117 5.79 9.53 10.53
N THR A 118 5.15 8.39 10.75
CA THR A 118 4.64 8.00 12.07
C THR A 118 4.82 6.50 12.28
N THR A 119 5.08 6.09 13.52
CA THR A 119 5.22 4.68 13.89
C THR A 119 3.93 4.10 14.47
N ARG A 120 2.90 4.93 14.69
CA ARG A 120 1.63 4.52 15.28
C ARG A 120 0.48 5.39 14.80
N LEU A 121 -0.45 4.78 14.07
CA LEU A 121 -1.75 5.39 13.82
C LEU A 121 -2.59 5.32 15.10
N ASN A 122 -3.14 6.47 15.51
CA ASN A 122 -4.04 6.63 16.65
C ASN A 122 -5.20 7.59 16.30
N GLY A 123 -5.74 7.40 15.09
CA GLY A 123 -6.76 8.27 14.50
C GLY A 123 -6.32 9.74 14.51
N LYS A 124 -7.20 10.64 14.95
CA LYS A 124 -6.92 12.09 15.07
C LYS A 124 -5.79 12.43 16.05
N SER A 125 -5.42 11.52 16.95
CA SER A 125 -4.30 11.72 17.89
C SER A 125 -2.96 11.22 17.35
N THR A 126 -2.90 10.80 16.08
CA THR A 126 -1.66 10.39 15.43
C THR A 126 -0.67 11.54 15.40
N ARG A 127 0.57 11.29 15.82
CA ARG A 127 1.66 12.26 15.70
C ARG A 127 2.56 11.87 14.54
N PHE A 128 2.83 12.85 13.68
CA PHE A 128 3.78 12.72 12.58
C PHE A 128 5.05 13.49 12.93
N LEU A 129 6.18 12.86 12.66
CA LEU A 129 7.51 13.44 12.77
C LEU A 129 7.98 13.86 11.37
N PRO A 130 8.71 14.98 11.23
CA PRO A 130 9.37 15.28 9.98
C PRO A 130 10.40 14.18 9.69
N PHE A 131 10.36 13.61 8.48
CA PHE A 131 11.43 12.73 8.02
C PHE A 131 12.59 13.55 7.46
N ASN A 132 12.25 14.66 6.83
CA ASN A 132 13.18 15.55 6.17
C ASN A 132 14.01 16.33 7.19
N GLN A 133 15.31 16.46 6.92
CA GLN A 133 16.28 17.19 7.74
C GLN A 133 16.30 18.70 7.44
N GLY A 134 15.90 19.09 6.24
CA GLY A 134 16.06 20.44 5.70
C GLY A 134 17.44 20.63 5.09
N ASP A 135 17.50 21.36 3.97
CA ASP A 135 18.74 21.69 3.27
C ASP A 135 18.62 23.05 2.58
N HIS A 136 19.52 23.99 2.89
CA HIS A 136 19.56 25.34 2.31
C HIS A 136 18.18 26.03 2.14
N HIS A 137 17.39 26.08 3.23
CA HIS A 137 16.01 26.61 3.28
C HIS A 137 14.94 25.77 2.55
N GLY A 138 15.31 24.69 1.89
CA GLY A 138 14.42 23.68 1.35
C GLY A 138 14.11 22.60 2.38
N ALA A 139 13.03 21.85 2.13
CA ALA A 139 12.68 20.68 2.93
C ALA A 139 13.48 19.43 2.52
N GLY A 140 14.53 19.51 1.70
CA GLY A 140 15.32 18.33 1.29
C GLY A 140 16.16 17.73 2.43
N ASN A 141 16.74 16.55 2.20
CA ASN A 141 17.84 16.06 3.04
C ASN A 141 19.16 16.54 2.42
N PRO A 142 20.14 17.00 3.22
CA PRO A 142 21.43 17.44 2.71
C PRO A 142 22.18 16.29 2.02
N PRO A 143 23.12 16.60 1.09
CA PRO A 143 23.94 15.59 0.44
C PRO A 143 24.66 14.69 1.44
N SER A 144 24.84 13.42 1.06
CA SER A 144 25.64 12.48 1.83
C SER A 144 27.07 13.04 1.99
N ALA A 145 27.61 13.03 3.20
CA ALA A 145 28.96 13.52 3.45
C ALA A 145 30.06 12.69 2.75
N ARG A 146 29.72 11.53 2.17
CA ARG A 146 30.68 10.60 1.55
C ARG A 146 30.56 10.48 0.04
N GLY A 147 29.64 11.20 -0.61
CA GLY A 147 29.33 11.00 -2.03
C GLY A 147 28.60 9.70 -2.22
#